data_AF-C0QM81-F1
#
_entry.id   AF-C0QM81-F1
#
_cell.length_a   1.000
_cell.length_b   1.000
_cell.length_c   1.000
_cell.angle_alpha   90.00
_cell.angle_beta   90.00
_cell.angle_gamma   90.00
#
_symmetry.space_group_name_H-M   'P 1'
#
loop_
_entity.id
_entity.type
_entity.pdbx_description
1 polymer ?
#
loop_
_entity_poly.entity_id
_entity_poly.type
_entity_poly.pdbx_seq_one_letter_code
_entity_poly.pdbx_strand_id
1 'polypeptide(L)'
;MTIKKNMHQGFWQPANTLPEKGVDSIKQSLMRLSHPVYLVDLEQETAAANTGSALVGRDLKDETTPYPLRAYAPALPLENLGDAGFKARHGIRYPYVAGAMANGITSVEMVAAMAENGMIGFFGAGGLSVEQVEAALVALKQRIGDRPFGSNLIHSPGDPELEMSVVNLYLRLGVTRVSAAAFMRITPALAYYRIKGIHRDENGTIVTPNLVIAKVSRIEVARQFFSPPPEKLVADLLNRGLITDQEAKLSQSIPMAQDLTAEADSGGHTDNRPALALLPIMLALRDEFNEGFTYDSPLCVGLAGGIATPAATAAAFHMGAAYVLSGSINQSCIEAATSDGVKQLLARTEQADVAMAPAADMFELGARVQVLKRGTMFPLRAEKLYRLYKTYDAFEAIPLAQQREIETKFLLASFEETWQQTRTFFLTRNIKEVVRAENDPKHKMSLVFRSYLGQSSRWATTGEMNRLMDFQIWCGPAMGAFNQWVKGSFLEPPENRRVVDVALNLLVGAAVLTRAGWLRNQGASLDSKIEKFTPIPREQLLEMISM
;
A
#
# COMPACT_ATOMS: atom_id res chain seq x y z
N MET A 1 19.76 23.43 -37.61
CA MET A 1 20.87 23.86 -36.74
C MET A 1 21.67 22.63 -36.36
N THR A 2 22.78 22.40 -37.08
CA THR A 2 23.62 21.21 -36.93
C THR A 2 24.81 21.57 -36.05
N ILE A 3 24.75 21.20 -34.77
CA ILE A 3 25.95 21.09 -33.92
C ILE A 3 25.83 19.75 -33.18
N LYS A 4 26.04 18.63 -33.89
CA LYS A 4 26.45 17.39 -33.23
C LYS A 4 27.95 17.49 -32.99
N LYS A 5 28.36 18.29 -31.99
CA LYS A 5 29.67 18.05 -31.37
C LYS A 5 29.55 16.65 -30.76
N ASN A 6 30.49 15.75 -31.07
CA ASN A 6 30.63 14.46 -30.40
C ASN A 6 30.91 14.70 -28.91
N MET A 7 29.86 15.01 -28.15
CA MET A 7 29.88 15.13 -26.69
C MET A 7 29.98 13.71 -26.14
N HIS A 8 31.21 13.27 -25.95
CA HIS A 8 31.50 12.13 -25.10
C HIS A 8 31.62 12.63 -23.65
N GLN A 9 31.20 11.80 -22.70
CA GLN A 9 31.33 12.07 -21.26
C GLN A 9 32.68 11.58 -20.71
N GLY A 10 33.50 10.95 -21.55
CA GLY A 10 34.75 10.32 -21.19
C GLY A 10 35.07 9.17 -22.15
N PHE A 11 35.82 8.17 -21.68
CA PHE A 11 36.20 7.00 -22.46
C PHE A 11 35.94 5.71 -21.67
N TRP A 12 35.64 4.63 -22.37
CA TRP A 12 35.43 3.31 -21.80
C TRP A 12 36.40 2.30 -22.41
N GLN A 13 36.97 1.47 -21.54
CA GLN A 13 37.87 0.39 -21.90
C GLN A 13 37.20 -0.96 -21.63
N PRO A 14 37.25 -1.90 -22.59
CA PRO A 14 36.73 -3.24 -22.37
C PRO A 14 37.54 -3.98 -21.30
N ALA A 15 36.87 -4.81 -20.51
CA ALA A 15 37.52 -5.89 -19.79
C ALA A 15 37.72 -7.07 -20.75
N ASN A 16 36.89 -8.12 -20.63
CA ASN A 16 36.98 -9.33 -21.46
C ASN A 16 35.90 -9.41 -22.55
N THR A 17 34.96 -8.47 -22.58
CA THR A 17 33.83 -8.46 -23.53
C THR A 17 33.77 -7.14 -24.27
N LEU A 18 33.58 -7.22 -25.59
CA LEU A 18 33.39 -6.06 -26.45
C LEU A 18 31.97 -5.48 -26.31
N PRO A 19 31.77 -4.19 -26.60
CA PRO A 19 30.45 -3.57 -26.56
C PRO A 19 29.61 -4.04 -27.76
N GLU A 20 28.34 -4.27 -27.54
CA GLU A 20 27.42 -4.83 -28.53
C GLU A 20 26.42 -3.78 -29.04
N LYS A 21 26.21 -3.73 -30.36
CA LYS A 21 25.29 -2.80 -31.02
C LYS A 21 23.84 -3.28 -30.88
N GLY A 22 22.91 -2.34 -31.01
CA GLY A 22 21.49 -2.64 -31.20
C GLY A 22 20.62 -2.51 -29.96
N VAL A 23 19.32 -2.37 -30.22
CA VAL A 23 18.28 -2.11 -29.20
C VAL A 23 18.20 -3.23 -28.16
N ASP A 24 18.31 -4.49 -28.59
CA ASP A 24 18.21 -5.65 -27.70
C ASP A 24 19.40 -5.74 -26.74
N SER A 25 20.62 -5.41 -27.18
CA SER A 25 21.80 -5.39 -26.32
C SER A 25 21.68 -4.33 -25.22
N ILE A 26 21.21 -3.12 -25.57
CA ILE A 26 20.95 -2.06 -24.59
C ILE A 26 19.89 -2.51 -23.58
N LYS A 27 18.80 -3.12 -24.06
CA LYS A 27 17.72 -3.62 -23.20
C LYS A 27 18.22 -4.70 -22.25
N GLN A 28 18.95 -5.70 -22.75
CA GLN A 28 19.56 -6.75 -21.92
C GLN A 28 20.53 -6.17 -20.90
N SER A 29 21.32 -5.16 -21.30
CA SER A 29 22.26 -4.49 -20.40
C SER A 29 21.55 -3.77 -19.25
N LEU A 30 20.42 -3.13 -19.51
CA LEU A 30 19.58 -2.49 -18.50
C LEU A 30 18.91 -3.50 -17.55
N MET A 31 18.71 -4.74 -17.99
CA MET A 31 18.14 -5.82 -17.17
C MET A 31 19.14 -6.45 -16.20
N ARG A 32 20.46 -6.33 -16.44
CA ARG A 32 21.51 -6.80 -15.51
C ARG A 32 21.71 -5.80 -14.38
N LEU A 33 20.89 -5.91 -13.33
CA LEU A 33 20.78 -4.89 -12.28
C LEU A 33 22.01 -4.80 -11.37
N SER A 34 22.75 -5.89 -11.22
CA SER A 34 23.99 -6.01 -10.43
C SER A 34 25.23 -5.39 -11.10
N HIS A 35 25.15 -5.10 -12.40
CA HIS A 35 26.26 -4.57 -13.19
C HIS A 35 25.96 -3.15 -13.66
N PRO A 36 26.95 -2.28 -13.92
CA PRO A 36 26.72 -1.01 -14.59
C PRO A 36 26.26 -1.21 -16.05
N VAL A 37 25.69 -0.16 -16.67
CA VAL A 37 25.55 -0.07 -18.14
C VAL A 37 26.46 1.04 -18.62
N TYR A 38 27.28 0.74 -19.62
CA TYR A 38 28.03 1.72 -20.39
C TYR A 38 27.44 1.80 -21.78
N LEU A 39 27.08 3.00 -22.22
CA LEU A 39 26.76 3.29 -23.61
C LEU A 39 27.97 3.97 -24.24
N VAL A 40 28.52 3.35 -25.28
CA VAL A 40 29.73 3.82 -25.97
C VAL A 40 29.46 4.09 -27.43
N ASP A 41 30.32 4.89 -28.04
CA ASP A 41 30.38 5.08 -29.48
C ASP A 41 31.22 3.95 -30.09
N LEU A 42 30.57 3.10 -30.88
CA LEU A 42 31.21 2.08 -31.69
C LEU A 42 30.89 2.36 -33.15
N GLU A 43 31.85 2.96 -33.86
CA GLU A 43 31.72 3.32 -35.29
C GLU A 43 30.51 4.26 -35.56
N GLN A 44 30.35 5.31 -34.75
CA GLN A 44 29.24 6.28 -34.79
C GLN A 44 27.88 5.74 -34.33
N GLU A 45 27.79 4.47 -33.95
CA GLU A 45 26.60 3.84 -33.40
C GLU A 45 26.68 3.68 -31.89
N THR A 46 25.54 3.66 -31.21
CA THR A 46 25.50 3.36 -29.77
C THR A 46 25.62 1.86 -29.56
N ALA A 47 26.62 1.44 -28.78
CA ALA A 47 26.78 0.08 -28.30
C ALA A 47 26.73 0.02 -26.78
N ALA A 48 26.30 -1.10 -26.21
CA ALA A 48 26.17 -1.31 -24.78
C ALA A 48 27.19 -2.33 -24.24
N ALA A 49 27.63 -2.10 -23.00
CA ALA A 49 28.45 -3.05 -22.25
C ALA A 49 28.08 -3.02 -20.76
N ASN A 50 28.27 -4.14 -20.06
CA ASN A 50 28.06 -4.26 -18.61
C ASN A 50 29.35 -4.48 -17.79
N THR A 51 30.49 -4.63 -18.47
CA THR A 51 31.80 -4.86 -17.86
C THR A 51 32.79 -3.81 -18.34
N GLY A 52 34.05 -3.88 -17.91
CA GLY A 52 35.07 -2.88 -18.24
C GLY A 52 35.04 -1.68 -17.30
N SER A 53 35.82 -0.67 -17.64
CA SER A 53 36.03 0.53 -16.82
C SER A 53 35.82 1.79 -17.64
N ALA A 54 35.15 2.77 -17.05
CA ALA A 54 34.98 4.09 -17.66
C ALA A 54 35.79 5.15 -16.91
N LEU A 55 36.53 5.96 -17.67
CA LEU A 55 37.11 7.22 -17.21
C LEU A 55 36.14 8.34 -17.60
N VAL A 56 35.55 9.00 -16.61
CA VAL A 56 34.56 10.07 -16.82
C VAL A 56 35.22 11.44 -16.70
N GLY A 57 35.08 12.27 -17.73
CA GLY A 57 35.64 13.61 -17.80
C GLY A 57 35.61 14.14 -19.25
N ARG A 58 35.06 15.33 -19.46
CA ARG A 58 34.90 15.91 -20.82
C ARG A 58 36.18 16.48 -21.42
N ASP A 59 37.14 16.83 -20.57
CA ASP A 59 38.44 17.38 -20.98
C ASP A 59 39.51 16.29 -21.16
N LEU A 60 39.12 15.02 -20.96
CA LEU A 60 40.00 13.89 -21.22
C LEU A 60 40.32 13.86 -22.72
N LYS A 61 41.62 13.86 -23.04
CA LYS A 61 42.15 13.69 -24.39
C LYS A 61 42.84 12.34 -24.49
N ASP A 62 42.16 11.30 -24.03
CA ASP A 62 42.75 9.98 -24.02
C ASP A 62 42.59 9.33 -25.40
N GLU A 63 43.61 9.49 -26.24
CA GLU A 63 43.69 8.84 -27.55
C GLU A 63 43.99 7.34 -27.46
N THR A 64 44.28 6.81 -26.26
CA THR A 64 44.65 5.39 -26.07
C THR A 64 43.47 4.50 -25.69
N THR A 65 42.35 5.07 -25.21
CA THR A 65 41.15 4.31 -24.84
C THR A 65 40.19 4.19 -26.03
N PRO A 66 39.77 2.96 -26.43
CA PRO A 66 39.22 2.73 -27.77
C PRO A 66 37.81 3.25 -28.01
N TYR A 67 36.99 3.47 -26.98
CA TYR A 67 35.57 3.78 -27.15
C TYR A 67 35.14 5.04 -26.40
N PRO A 68 34.72 6.11 -27.11
CA PRO A 68 34.11 7.28 -26.47
C PRO A 68 32.86 6.89 -25.67
N LEU A 69 32.80 7.29 -24.40
CA LEU A 69 31.64 7.04 -23.54
C LEU A 69 30.53 8.04 -23.87
N ARG A 70 29.34 7.56 -24.24
CA ARG A 70 28.15 8.39 -24.48
C ARG A 70 27.36 8.65 -23.20
N ALA A 71 27.13 7.61 -22.39
CA ALA A 71 26.44 7.68 -21.11
C ALA A 71 26.75 6.46 -20.24
N TYR A 72 26.50 6.55 -18.94
CA TYR A 72 26.61 5.41 -18.04
C TYR A 72 25.47 5.35 -17.02
N ALA A 73 25.11 4.16 -16.57
CA ALA A 73 24.21 3.94 -15.46
C ALA A 73 24.87 2.99 -14.47
N PRO A 74 25.00 3.33 -13.17
CA PRO A 74 25.54 2.40 -12.20
C PRO A 74 24.65 1.15 -12.04
N ALA A 75 25.18 0.14 -11.36
CA ALA A 75 24.39 -0.97 -10.87
C ALA A 75 23.29 -0.46 -9.94
N LEU A 76 22.08 -1.01 -10.07
CA LEU A 76 20.94 -0.70 -9.22
C LEU A 76 20.24 -2.01 -8.86
N PRO A 77 20.85 -2.84 -7.99
CA PRO A 77 20.19 -4.00 -7.43
C PRO A 77 18.96 -3.58 -6.62
N LEU A 78 17.97 -4.47 -6.50
CA LEU A 78 16.69 -4.13 -5.88
C LEU A 78 16.82 -3.75 -4.39
N GLU A 79 17.83 -4.30 -3.73
CA GLU A 79 18.24 -4.00 -2.36
C GLU A 79 18.75 -2.57 -2.20
N ASN A 80 19.04 -1.86 -3.29
CA ASN A 80 19.42 -0.44 -3.24
C ASN A 80 18.22 0.50 -3.48
N LEU A 81 17.04 -0.03 -3.81
CA LEU A 81 15.82 0.77 -3.85
C LEU A 81 15.35 1.09 -2.42
N GLY A 82 14.73 2.26 -2.25
CA GLY A 82 14.16 2.70 -0.97
C GLY A 82 15.20 2.88 0.14
N ASP A 83 14.73 2.88 1.38
CA ASP A 83 15.55 3.18 2.55
C ASP A 83 16.12 1.90 3.20
N ALA A 84 17.43 1.87 3.44
CA ALA A 84 18.11 0.74 4.07
C ALA A 84 17.73 0.55 5.55
N GLY A 85 17.50 1.64 6.28
CA GLY A 85 17.04 1.63 7.66
C GLY A 85 15.63 1.04 7.79
N PHE A 86 14.72 1.38 6.89
CA PHE A 86 13.38 0.76 6.82
C PHE A 86 13.50 -0.77 6.66
N LYS A 87 14.29 -1.23 5.69
CA LYS A 87 14.49 -2.66 5.43
C LYS A 87 15.09 -3.39 6.63
N ALA A 88 16.12 -2.81 7.26
CA ALA A 88 16.74 -3.38 8.45
C ALA A 88 15.77 -3.45 9.63
N ARG A 89 15.02 -2.36 9.91
CA ARG A 89 14.02 -2.28 11.00
C ARG A 89 12.93 -3.34 10.86
N HIS A 90 12.50 -3.60 9.62
CA HIS A 90 11.44 -4.57 9.33
C HIS A 90 11.94 -5.97 8.98
N GLY A 91 13.25 -6.19 8.90
CA GLY A 91 13.84 -7.50 8.59
C GLY A 91 13.55 -7.98 7.16
N ILE A 92 13.36 -7.05 6.22
CA ILE A 92 12.98 -7.36 4.82
C ILE A 92 14.13 -7.05 3.85
N ARG A 93 14.08 -7.67 2.67
CA ARG A 93 15.08 -7.51 1.60
C ARG A 93 14.71 -6.37 0.64
N TYR A 94 13.42 -6.24 0.32
CA TYR A 94 12.94 -5.27 -0.66
C TYR A 94 12.01 -4.25 0.00
N PRO A 95 12.03 -2.97 -0.43
CA PRO A 95 11.25 -1.88 0.17
C PRO A 95 9.79 -1.89 -0.33
N TYR A 96 9.11 -3.02 -0.16
CA TYR A 96 7.77 -3.26 -0.72
C TYR A 96 6.82 -3.81 0.34
N VAL A 97 5.65 -3.17 0.43
CA VAL A 97 4.59 -3.51 1.39
C VAL A 97 3.32 -3.94 0.64
N ALA A 98 2.79 -5.11 0.98
CA ALA A 98 1.39 -5.43 0.68
C ALA A 98 0.49 -4.80 1.75
N GLY A 99 -0.26 -3.78 1.34
CA GLY A 99 -1.20 -3.08 2.22
C GLY A 99 -2.32 -3.98 2.73
N ALA A 100 -2.84 -3.65 3.91
CA ALA A 100 -3.99 -4.33 4.47
C ALA A 100 -5.27 -3.98 3.70
N MET A 101 -6.02 -5.00 3.33
CA MET A 101 -7.35 -4.93 2.75
C MET A 101 -8.31 -5.62 3.72
N ALA A 102 -9.38 -4.91 4.10
CA ALA A 102 -10.29 -5.29 5.18
C ALA A 102 -10.94 -6.68 4.99
N ASN A 103 -11.57 -7.19 6.04
CA ASN A 103 -12.28 -8.47 6.08
C ASN A 103 -11.41 -9.67 5.67
N GLY A 104 -10.09 -9.60 5.96
CA GLY A 104 -9.14 -10.66 5.64
C GLY A 104 -8.76 -10.77 4.17
N ILE A 105 -9.16 -9.81 3.31
CA ILE A 105 -8.81 -9.84 1.87
C ILE A 105 -7.30 -9.90 1.68
N THR A 106 -6.53 -9.12 2.45
CA THR A 106 -5.09 -9.40 2.65
C THR A 106 -4.98 -10.58 3.60
N SER A 107 -4.97 -11.76 2.99
CA SER A 107 -5.11 -13.06 3.63
C SER A 107 -3.82 -13.55 4.31
N VAL A 108 -3.94 -14.68 5.02
CA VAL A 108 -2.80 -15.42 5.55
C VAL A 108 -1.86 -15.83 4.41
N GLU A 109 -2.41 -16.28 3.29
CA GLU A 109 -1.67 -16.71 2.11
C GLU A 109 -0.86 -15.58 1.50
N MET A 110 -1.46 -14.39 1.36
CA MET A 110 -0.81 -13.22 0.79
C MET A 110 0.33 -12.72 1.67
N VAL A 111 0.08 -12.60 2.98
CA VAL A 111 1.10 -12.15 3.94
C VAL A 111 2.26 -13.13 4.00
N ALA A 112 1.98 -14.44 4.02
CA ALA A 112 3.01 -15.46 4.02
C ALA A 112 3.85 -15.42 2.74
N ALA A 113 3.20 -15.30 1.57
CA ALA A 113 3.90 -15.21 0.29
C ALA A 113 4.86 -14.00 0.24
N MET A 114 4.47 -12.85 0.80
CA MET A 114 5.37 -11.69 0.90
C MET A 114 6.55 -11.95 1.84
N ALA A 115 6.29 -12.47 3.04
CA ALA A 115 7.31 -12.73 4.05
C ALA A 115 8.35 -13.76 3.57
N GLU A 116 7.91 -14.81 2.87
CA GLU A 116 8.78 -15.84 2.27
C GLU A 116 9.69 -15.28 1.16
N ASN A 117 9.36 -14.11 0.60
CA ASN A 117 10.06 -13.51 -0.54
C ASN A 117 10.73 -12.16 -0.20
N GLY A 118 11.04 -11.94 1.08
CA GLY A 118 11.81 -10.78 1.52
C GLY A 118 11.06 -9.44 1.43
N MET A 119 9.73 -9.48 1.45
CA MET A 119 8.84 -8.32 1.51
C MET A 119 7.95 -8.45 2.75
N ILE A 120 7.13 -7.44 3.05
CA ILE A 120 6.19 -7.49 4.18
C ILE A 120 4.74 -7.33 3.73
N GLY A 121 3.85 -8.11 4.33
CA GLY A 121 2.41 -7.94 4.20
C GLY A 121 1.76 -7.63 5.55
N PHE A 122 0.68 -6.85 5.51
CA PHE A 122 -0.14 -6.54 6.68
C PHE A 122 -1.50 -7.24 6.59
N PHE A 123 -1.74 -8.20 7.48
CA PHE A 123 -3.00 -8.94 7.51
C PHE A 123 -4.22 -8.00 7.65
N GLY A 124 -5.27 -8.29 6.88
CA GLY A 124 -6.49 -7.51 6.76
C GLY A 124 -7.45 -7.62 7.95
N ALA A 125 -7.01 -7.30 9.16
CA ALA A 125 -7.80 -7.51 10.39
C ALA A 125 -9.05 -6.61 10.52
N GLY A 126 -9.13 -5.47 9.83
CA GLY A 126 -10.26 -4.56 9.95
C GLY A 126 -11.57 -5.22 9.52
N GLY A 127 -12.61 -5.16 10.37
CA GLY A 127 -13.93 -5.76 10.12
C GLY A 127 -14.08 -7.22 10.55
N LEU A 128 -12.98 -7.88 10.96
CA LEU A 128 -13.02 -9.23 11.55
C LEU A 128 -13.24 -9.18 13.06
N SER A 129 -13.78 -10.26 13.63
CA SER A 129 -13.85 -10.42 15.09
C SER A 129 -12.47 -10.71 15.67
N VAL A 130 -12.29 -10.48 16.97
CA VAL A 130 -11.02 -10.72 17.68
C VAL A 130 -10.59 -12.19 17.54
N GLU A 131 -11.53 -13.13 17.58
CA GLU A 131 -11.29 -14.57 17.44
C GLU A 131 -10.82 -14.93 16.02
N GLN A 132 -11.41 -14.31 14.99
CA GLN A 132 -10.98 -14.49 13.60
C GLN A 132 -9.57 -13.93 13.38
N VAL A 133 -9.26 -12.78 13.98
CA VAL A 133 -7.91 -12.19 13.95
C VAL A 133 -6.92 -13.11 14.67
N GLU A 134 -7.26 -13.65 15.83
CA GLU A 134 -6.42 -14.61 16.56
C GLU A 134 -6.10 -15.85 15.73
N ALA A 135 -7.12 -16.48 15.15
CA ALA A 135 -6.95 -17.68 14.34
C ALA A 135 -6.02 -17.42 13.13
N ALA A 136 -6.19 -16.29 12.44
CA ALA A 136 -5.36 -15.92 11.31
C ALA A 136 -3.89 -15.65 11.70
N LEU A 137 -3.66 -14.97 12.83
CA LEU A 137 -2.31 -14.67 13.32
C LEU A 137 -1.58 -15.93 13.79
N VAL A 138 -2.28 -16.86 14.44
CA VAL A 138 -1.72 -18.17 14.82
C VAL A 138 -1.33 -18.96 13.58
N ALA A 139 -2.21 -19.03 12.57
CA ALA A 139 -1.93 -19.71 11.31
C ALA A 139 -0.72 -19.09 10.58
N LEU A 140 -0.62 -17.76 10.56
CA LEU A 140 0.54 -17.05 10.00
C LEU A 140 1.84 -17.46 10.69
N LYS A 141 1.90 -17.36 12.03
CA LYS A 141 3.10 -17.72 12.81
C LYS A 141 3.51 -19.18 12.59
N GLN A 142 2.54 -20.10 12.53
CA GLN A 142 2.81 -21.51 12.25
C GLN A 142 3.40 -21.71 10.84
N ARG A 143 2.95 -20.94 9.85
CA ARG A 143 3.39 -21.06 8.47
C ARG A 143 4.78 -20.48 8.21
N ILE A 144 5.06 -19.28 8.72
CA ILE A 144 6.28 -18.53 8.33
C ILE A 144 7.37 -18.47 9.40
N GLY A 145 7.08 -18.95 10.62
CA GLY A 145 8.00 -18.89 11.75
C GLY A 145 8.31 -17.45 12.15
N ASP A 146 9.60 -17.15 12.33
CA ASP A 146 10.08 -15.83 12.78
C ASP A 146 10.19 -14.79 11.66
N ARG A 147 9.79 -15.12 10.42
CA ARG A 147 9.81 -14.16 9.31
C ARG A 147 8.91 -12.97 9.61
N PRO A 148 9.32 -11.75 9.22
CA PRO A 148 8.55 -10.56 9.55
C PRO A 148 7.21 -10.53 8.83
N PHE A 149 6.17 -10.21 9.58
CA PHE A 149 4.85 -9.89 9.08
C PHE A 149 4.22 -8.82 9.96
N GLY A 150 3.14 -8.20 9.48
CA GLY A 150 2.35 -7.28 10.30
C GLY A 150 0.86 -7.56 10.25
N SER A 151 0.11 -6.83 11.08
CA SER A 151 -1.35 -6.84 11.06
C SER A 151 -1.90 -5.42 11.07
N ASN A 152 -3.08 -5.22 10.50
CA ASN A 152 -3.71 -3.91 10.48
C ASN A 152 -4.38 -3.59 11.81
N LEU A 153 -3.98 -2.48 12.45
CA LEU A 153 -4.74 -1.90 13.54
C LEU A 153 -5.58 -0.76 12.95
N ILE A 154 -6.88 -0.99 12.83
CA ILE A 154 -7.81 0.04 12.35
C ILE A 154 -8.36 0.84 13.53
N HIS A 155 -8.42 2.16 13.39
CA HIS A 155 -9.10 2.98 14.38
C HIS A 155 -10.61 2.73 14.34
N SER A 156 -11.21 2.50 15.52
CA SER A 156 -12.65 2.29 15.68
C SER A 156 -13.24 3.36 16.62
N PRO A 157 -13.55 4.58 16.13
CA PRO A 157 -14.01 5.69 16.99
C PRO A 157 -15.22 5.36 17.86
N GLY A 158 -16.14 4.53 17.34
CA GLY A 158 -17.35 4.09 18.03
C GLY A 158 -17.15 2.91 18.98
N ASP A 159 -15.96 2.29 18.99
CA ASP A 159 -15.66 1.12 19.81
C ASP A 159 -14.18 1.07 20.26
N PRO A 160 -13.78 1.91 21.24
CA PRO A 160 -12.42 1.92 21.75
C PRO A 160 -12.02 0.62 22.49
N GLU A 161 -13.00 -0.14 23.00
CA GLU A 161 -12.71 -1.41 23.69
C GLU A 161 -12.32 -2.52 22.72
N LEU A 162 -12.93 -2.56 21.54
CA LEU A 162 -12.48 -3.44 20.46
C LEU A 162 -11.03 -3.13 20.06
N GLU A 163 -10.68 -1.85 19.90
CA GLU A 163 -9.31 -1.44 19.55
C GLU A 163 -8.30 -1.90 20.63
N MET A 164 -8.63 -1.72 21.91
CA MET A 164 -7.81 -2.22 23.02
C MET A 164 -7.72 -3.75 23.07
N SER A 165 -8.82 -4.46 22.78
CA SER A 165 -8.86 -5.93 22.75
C SER A 165 -7.96 -6.50 21.66
N VAL A 166 -7.94 -5.87 20.49
CA VAL A 166 -7.03 -6.24 19.39
C VAL A 166 -5.57 -5.97 19.77
N VAL A 167 -5.27 -4.83 20.42
CA VAL A 167 -3.91 -4.55 20.92
C VAL A 167 -3.46 -5.58 21.96
N ASN A 168 -4.33 -5.94 22.90
CA ASN A 168 -4.04 -6.98 23.89
C ASN A 168 -3.76 -8.33 23.22
N LEU A 169 -4.54 -8.69 22.20
CA LEU A 169 -4.30 -9.87 21.38
C LEU A 169 -2.93 -9.82 20.70
N TYR A 170 -2.57 -8.70 20.08
CA TYR A 170 -1.28 -8.54 19.41
C TYR A 170 -0.10 -8.66 20.37
N LEU A 171 -0.17 -8.02 21.54
CA LEU A 171 0.86 -8.11 22.57
C LEU A 171 0.99 -9.54 23.12
N ARG A 172 -0.14 -10.22 23.41
CA ARG A 172 -0.16 -11.61 23.88
C ARG A 172 0.45 -12.58 22.86
N LEU A 173 0.13 -12.40 21.58
CA LEU A 173 0.67 -13.25 20.53
C LEU A 173 2.07 -12.85 20.09
N GLY A 174 2.62 -11.71 20.52
CA GLY A 174 3.91 -11.20 20.05
C GLY A 174 3.87 -10.79 18.58
N VAL A 175 2.84 -10.06 18.16
CA VAL A 175 2.78 -9.38 16.86
C VAL A 175 3.47 -8.03 17.00
N THR A 176 4.65 -7.89 16.42
CA THR A 176 5.57 -6.77 16.66
C THR A 176 5.49 -5.66 15.61
N ARG A 177 4.61 -5.79 14.61
CA ARG A 177 4.42 -4.79 13.55
C ARG A 177 2.95 -4.55 13.28
N VAL A 178 2.51 -3.29 13.36
CA VAL A 178 1.16 -2.89 12.95
C VAL A 178 1.17 -1.83 11.88
N SER A 179 0.22 -1.95 10.96
CA SER A 179 -0.19 -0.84 10.09
C SER A 179 -1.33 -0.11 10.80
N ALA A 180 -1.06 1.07 11.35
CA ALA A 180 -2.06 1.90 12.01
C ALA A 180 -2.80 2.75 10.97
N ALA A 181 -4.07 2.46 10.72
CA ALA A 181 -4.87 3.10 9.68
C ALA A 181 -6.15 3.76 10.24
N ALA A 182 -6.65 4.77 9.54
CA ALA A 182 -7.86 5.55 9.89
C ALA A 182 -7.80 6.35 11.22
N PHE A 183 -6.63 6.46 11.84
CA PHE A 183 -6.45 7.26 13.05
C PHE A 183 -6.57 8.76 12.74
N MET A 184 -7.38 9.45 13.54
CA MET A 184 -7.46 10.93 13.55
C MET A 184 -6.62 11.55 14.67
N ARG A 185 -6.35 10.75 15.70
CA ARG A 185 -5.54 11.10 16.87
C ARG A 185 -4.90 9.84 17.45
N ILE A 186 -3.86 10.00 18.26
CA ILE A 186 -3.29 8.89 19.03
C ILE A 186 -4.30 8.46 20.10
N THR A 187 -4.54 7.16 20.20
CA THR A 187 -5.46 6.54 21.16
C THR A 187 -4.71 5.88 22.31
N PRO A 188 -5.36 5.60 23.45
CA PRO A 188 -4.75 4.82 24.53
C PRO A 188 -4.27 3.44 24.07
N ALA A 189 -5.03 2.75 23.21
CA ALA A 189 -4.66 1.41 22.72
C ALA A 189 -3.40 1.46 21.83
N LEU A 190 -3.34 2.40 20.90
CA LEU A 190 -2.16 2.57 20.03
C LEU A 190 -0.93 3.01 20.82
N ALA A 191 -1.07 3.94 21.76
CA ALA A 191 0.02 4.34 22.66
C ALA A 191 0.51 3.15 23.49
N TYR A 192 -0.41 2.36 24.05
CA TYR A 192 -0.07 1.16 24.82
C TYR A 192 0.72 0.16 23.98
N TYR A 193 0.26 -0.15 22.76
CA TYR A 193 0.98 -1.03 21.84
C TYR A 193 2.41 -0.54 21.60
N ARG A 194 2.58 0.75 21.27
CA ARG A 194 3.90 1.33 20.98
C ARG A 194 4.82 1.32 22.19
N ILE A 195 4.29 1.56 23.39
CA ILE A 195 5.07 1.74 24.61
C ILE A 195 5.45 0.41 25.28
N LYS A 196 4.63 -0.63 25.11
CA LYS A 196 4.84 -1.86 25.86
C LYS A 196 6.15 -2.55 25.44
N GLY A 197 6.98 -2.90 26.43
CA GLY A 197 8.23 -3.63 26.25
C GLY A 197 9.43 -2.79 25.83
N ILE A 198 9.32 -1.45 25.72
CA ILE A 198 10.49 -0.62 25.42
C ILE A 198 11.51 -0.75 26.55
N HIS A 199 12.77 -0.94 26.19
CA HIS A 199 13.88 -1.05 27.14
C HIS A 199 15.17 -0.50 26.52
N ARG A 200 16.25 -0.44 27.31
CA ARG A 200 17.60 -0.21 26.78
C ARG A 200 18.33 -1.55 26.68
N ASP A 201 19.06 -1.76 25.60
CA ASP A 201 19.96 -2.91 25.46
C ASP A 201 21.25 -2.72 26.27
N GLU A 202 22.17 -3.69 26.20
CA GLU A 202 23.47 -3.67 26.89
C GLU A 202 24.36 -2.49 26.46
N ASN A 203 24.15 -1.96 25.25
CA ASN A 203 24.87 -0.81 24.71
C ASN A 203 24.18 0.53 25.06
N GLY A 204 23.05 0.49 25.76
CA GLY A 204 22.25 1.65 26.11
C GLY A 204 21.32 2.15 25.01
N THR A 205 21.21 1.46 23.87
CA THR A 205 20.31 1.83 22.75
C THR A 205 18.87 1.57 23.13
N ILE A 206 17.94 2.45 22.76
CA ILE A 206 16.52 2.22 23.03
C ILE A 206 15.96 1.19 22.05
N VAL A 207 15.53 0.04 22.57
CA VAL A 207 14.88 -1.02 21.81
C VAL A 207 13.37 -0.86 21.88
N THR A 208 12.74 -0.64 20.73
CA THR A 208 11.28 -0.60 20.61
C THR A 208 10.75 -1.89 19.97
N PRO A 209 10.26 -2.88 20.75
CA PRO A 209 9.86 -4.17 20.20
C PRO A 209 8.61 -4.10 19.32
N ASN A 210 7.74 -3.11 19.56
CA ASN A 210 6.48 -2.93 18.84
C ASN A 210 6.60 -1.75 17.86
N LEU A 211 6.63 -2.08 16.58
CA LEU A 211 6.79 -1.15 15.47
C LEU A 211 5.43 -0.75 14.91
N VAL A 212 5.28 0.55 14.65
CA VAL A 212 4.08 1.13 14.05
C VAL A 212 4.46 1.72 12.71
N ILE A 213 3.77 1.30 11.66
CA ILE A 213 3.72 2.00 10.37
C ILE A 213 2.41 2.77 10.32
N ALA A 214 2.49 4.11 10.40
CA ALA A 214 1.31 4.96 10.36
C ALA A 214 0.87 5.21 8.91
N LYS A 215 -0.36 4.86 8.54
CA LYS A 215 -0.88 5.15 7.20
C LYS A 215 -1.80 6.36 7.24
N VAL A 216 -1.36 7.46 6.64
CA VAL A 216 -2.00 8.77 6.78
C VAL A 216 -2.02 9.53 5.46
N SER A 217 -3.02 10.40 5.30
CA SER A 217 -3.16 11.31 4.17
C SER A 217 -3.04 12.78 4.58
N ARG A 218 -3.01 13.09 5.89
CA ARG A 218 -3.10 14.45 6.44
C ARG A 218 -1.90 14.80 7.30
N ILE A 219 -1.38 16.01 7.13
CA ILE A 219 -0.16 16.47 7.81
C ILE A 219 -0.36 16.61 9.32
N GLU A 220 -1.57 16.96 9.77
CA GLU A 220 -1.88 17.13 11.21
C GLU A 220 -1.89 15.78 11.94
N VAL A 221 -2.25 14.70 11.25
CA VAL A 221 -2.17 13.33 11.78
C VAL A 221 -0.73 12.83 11.72
N ALA A 222 -0.03 13.07 10.61
CA ALA A 222 1.39 12.73 10.46
C ALA A 222 2.26 13.32 11.58
N ARG A 223 2.04 14.60 11.93
CA ARG A 223 2.73 15.28 13.05
C ARG A 223 2.59 14.52 14.37
N GLN A 224 1.40 14.01 14.67
CA GLN A 224 1.16 13.26 15.90
C GLN A 224 1.92 11.92 15.91
N PHE A 225 2.07 11.27 14.75
CA PHE A 225 2.80 10.01 14.65
C PHE A 225 4.32 10.17 14.72
N PHE A 226 4.87 11.28 14.19
CA PHE A 226 6.29 11.59 14.34
C PHE A 226 6.65 12.20 15.69
N SER A 227 5.65 12.65 16.47
CA SER A 227 5.85 13.09 17.85
C SER A 227 6.01 11.90 18.81
N PRO A 228 6.59 12.10 20.00
CA PRO A 228 6.55 11.10 21.05
C PRO A 228 5.13 10.77 21.51
N PRO A 229 4.91 9.61 22.17
CA PRO A 229 3.63 9.26 22.77
C PRO A 229 3.13 10.35 23.72
N PRO A 230 1.89 10.84 23.56
CA PRO A 230 1.38 11.97 24.34
C PRO A 230 1.47 11.72 25.86
N GLU A 231 2.10 12.64 26.59
CA GLU A 231 2.35 12.50 28.04
C GLU A 231 1.09 12.16 28.84
N LYS A 232 -0.05 12.76 28.50
CA LYS A 232 -1.33 12.47 29.16
C LYS A 232 -1.76 11.00 29.01
N LEU A 233 -1.55 10.42 27.82
CA LEU A 233 -1.84 9.01 27.58
C LEU A 233 -0.83 8.11 28.30
N VAL A 234 0.45 8.48 28.29
CA VAL A 234 1.51 7.76 29.02
C VAL A 234 1.20 7.72 30.52
N ALA A 235 0.82 8.85 31.11
CA ALA A 235 0.43 8.93 32.52
C ALA A 235 -0.82 8.09 32.83
N ASP A 236 -1.84 8.09 31.97
CA ASP A 236 -3.02 7.22 32.12
C ASP A 236 -2.64 5.73 32.11
N LEU A 237 -1.80 5.32 31.14
CA LEU A 237 -1.33 3.94 31.02
C LEU A 237 -0.51 3.50 32.24
N LEU A 238 0.34 4.39 32.77
CA LEU A 238 1.14 4.15 33.97
C LEU A 238 0.24 4.02 35.21
N ASN A 239 -0.71 4.94 35.40
CA ASN A 239 -1.65 4.91 36.52
C ASN A 239 -2.52 3.65 36.52
N ARG A 240 -2.81 3.10 35.34
CA ARG A 240 -3.56 1.85 35.16
C ARG A 240 -2.68 0.60 35.30
N GLY A 241 -1.37 0.75 35.51
CA GLY A 241 -0.42 -0.35 35.63
C GLY A 241 -0.18 -1.13 34.33
N LEU A 242 -0.52 -0.55 33.17
CA LEU A 242 -0.32 -1.20 31.87
C LEU A 242 1.14 -1.12 31.40
N ILE A 243 1.81 -0.03 31.79
CA ILE A 243 3.24 0.20 31.51
C ILE A 243 4.00 0.46 32.82
N THR A 244 5.31 0.25 32.78
CA THR A 244 6.23 0.52 33.89
C THR A 244 6.74 1.96 33.85
N ASP A 245 7.33 2.43 34.97
CA ASP A 245 8.00 3.74 35.02
C ASP A 245 9.12 3.86 33.98
N GLN A 246 9.84 2.77 33.71
CA GLN A 246 10.93 2.76 32.73
C GLN A 246 10.38 2.88 31.31
N GLU A 247 9.33 2.11 30.97
CA GLU A 247 8.65 2.21 29.67
C GLU A 247 8.09 3.64 29.45
N ALA A 248 7.48 4.23 30.48
CA ALA A 248 6.94 5.60 30.43
C ALA A 248 8.04 6.66 30.22
N LYS A 249 9.21 6.51 30.87
CA LYS A 249 10.34 7.42 30.67
C LYS A 249 10.94 7.29 29.28
N LEU A 250 11.17 6.06 28.82
CA LEU A 250 11.76 5.80 27.50
C LEU A 250 10.81 6.20 26.36
N SER A 251 9.50 6.20 26.58
CA SER A 251 8.53 6.58 25.56
C SER A 251 8.77 7.99 25.02
N GLN A 252 9.26 8.92 25.86
CA GLN A 252 9.49 10.31 25.45
C GLN A 252 10.70 10.49 24.53
N SER A 253 11.49 9.44 24.30
CA SER A 253 12.68 9.46 23.42
C SER A 253 12.45 8.73 22.10
N ILE A 254 11.22 8.33 21.79
CA ILE A 254 10.86 7.62 20.55
C ILE A 254 9.65 8.29 19.92
N PRO A 255 9.45 8.19 18.59
CA PRO A 255 8.20 8.62 17.98
C PRO A 255 7.11 7.57 18.18
N MET A 256 5.85 8.00 18.05
CA MET A 256 4.69 7.11 17.98
C MET A 256 4.80 6.11 16.81
N ALA A 257 5.35 6.54 15.67
CA ALA A 257 5.69 5.69 14.54
C ALA A 257 7.00 6.17 13.90
N GLN A 258 7.94 5.24 13.65
CA GLN A 258 9.16 5.59 12.93
C GLN A 258 8.95 5.66 11.42
N ASP A 259 7.98 4.90 10.93
CA ASP A 259 7.68 4.78 9.51
C ASP A 259 6.25 5.26 9.24
N LEU A 260 6.11 6.08 8.21
CA LEU A 260 4.84 6.65 7.81
C LEU A 260 4.57 6.35 6.34
N THR A 261 3.40 5.79 6.05
CA THR A 261 2.91 5.63 4.68
C THR A 261 2.06 6.84 4.31
N ALA A 262 2.55 7.66 3.39
CA ALA A 262 1.77 8.72 2.78
C ALA A 262 0.75 8.08 1.82
N GLU A 263 -0.52 8.04 2.21
CA GLU A 263 -1.58 7.44 1.40
C GLU A 263 -2.25 8.50 0.52
N ALA A 264 -1.88 8.47 -0.76
CA ALA A 264 -2.49 9.25 -1.82
C ALA A 264 -3.81 8.62 -2.27
N ASP A 265 -4.33 9.06 -3.43
CA ASP A 265 -5.53 8.47 -4.00
C ASP A 265 -5.44 6.94 -4.15
N SER A 266 -6.38 6.24 -3.53
CA SER A 266 -6.34 4.79 -3.28
C SER A 266 -7.75 4.19 -3.28
N GLY A 267 -7.84 2.86 -3.36
CA GLY A 267 -9.12 2.14 -3.24
C GLY A 267 -9.59 2.06 -1.78
N GLY A 268 -10.90 2.07 -1.55
CA GLY A 268 -11.45 2.13 -0.19
C GLY A 268 -11.47 3.56 0.34
N HIS A 269 -11.27 3.76 1.65
CA HIS A 269 -11.25 5.11 2.23
C HIS A 269 -10.09 5.93 1.68
N THR A 270 -10.39 7.10 1.13
CA THR A 270 -9.39 8.00 0.52
C THR A 270 -9.87 9.45 0.57
N ASP A 271 -8.93 10.38 0.76
CA ASP A 271 -9.13 11.83 0.58
C ASP A 271 -8.82 12.28 -0.87
N ASN A 272 -8.54 11.34 -1.78
CA ASN A 272 -8.19 11.56 -3.19
C ASN A 272 -6.99 12.51 -3.41
N ARG A 273 -5.98 12.44 -2.52
CA ARG A 273 -4.81 13.34 -2.60
C ARG A 273 -3.87 12.94 -3.73
N PRO A 274 -3.35 13.90 -4.53
CA PRO A 274 -2.35 13.59 -5.55
C PRO A 274 -1.02 13.14 -4.93
N ALA A 275 -0.50 11.99 -5.35
CA ALA A 275 0.76 11.44 -4.84
C ALA A 275 1.95 12.40 -5.02
N LEU A 276 2.02 13.08 -6.18
CA LEU A 276 3.08 14.03 -6.52
C LEU A 276 3.12 15.26 -5.59
N ALA A 277 2.00 15.59 -4.94
CA ALA A 277 1.94 16.67 -3.96
C ALA A 277 2.08 16.15 -2.52
N LEU A 278 1.43 15.03 -2.21
CA LEU A 278 1.38 14.49 -0.85
C LEU A 278 2.76 14.03 -0.36
N LEU A 279 3.50 13.28 -1.18
CA LEU A 279 4.77 12.69 -0.72
C LEU A 279 5.81 13.77 -0.37
N PRO A 280 6.10 14.79 -1.22
CA PRO A 280 7.05 15.84 -0.85
C PRO A 280 6.68 16.58 0.44
N ILE A 281 5.38 16.81 0.69
CA ILE A 281 4.91 17.46 1.93
C ILE A 281 5.22 16.58 3.15
N MET A 282 4.99 15.26 3.05
CA MET A 282 5.28 14.33 4.15
C MET A 282 6.78 14.14 4.38
N LEU A 283 7.60 14.19 3.33
CA LEU A 283 9.05 14.16 3.43
C LEU A 283 9.60 15.43 4.11
N ALA A 284 9.10 16.61 3.75
CA ALA A 284 9.47 17.85 4.42
C ALA A 284 9.12 17.83 5.91
N LEU A 285 7.97 17.24 6.27
CA LEU A 285 7.59 17.05 7.66
C LEU A 285 8.55 16.08 8.39
N ARG A 286 8.92 14.97 7.74
CA ARG A 286 9.89 14.02 8.29
C ARG A 286 11.22 14.72 8.59
N ASP A 287 11.70 15.57 7.67
CA ASP A 287 12.95 16.29 7.82
C ASP A 287 12.87 17.30 8.98
N GLU A 288 11.77 18.06 9.09
CA GLU A 288 11.48 18.94 10.24
C GLU A 288 11.59 18.18 11.58
N PHE A 289 11.03 16.97 11.67
CA PHE A 289 11.05 16.19 12.91
C PHE A 289 12.39 15.50 13.18
N ASN A 290 13.12 15.07 12.15
CA ASN A 290 14.47 14.54 12.31
C ASN A 290 15.46 15.63 12.79
N GLU A 291 15.24 16.90 12.42
CA GLU A 291 16.02 18.04 12.93
C GLU A 291 15.61 18.42 14.36
N GLY A 292 14.30 18.38 14.67
CA GLY A 292 13.76 18.79 15.96
C GLY A 292 13.90 17.76 17.08
N PHE A 293 14.00 16.47 16.76
CA PHE A 293 14.09 15.37 17.73
C PHE A 293 15.36 14.53 17.51
N THR A 294 16.05 14.19 18.60
CA THR A 294 17.24 13.33 18.58
C THR A 294 16.83 11.86 18.70
N TYR A 295 16.14 11.32 17.70
CA TYR A 295 15.80 9.89 17.66
C TYR A 295 17.02 9.04 17.28
N ASP A 296 17.18 7.87 17.92
CA ASP A 296 18.28 6.92 17.65
C ASP A 296 18.32 6.43 16.19
N SER A 297 17.19 6.52 15.47
CA SER A 297 17.04 6.10 14.09
C SER A 297 16.22 7.12 13.30
N PRO A 298 16.59 7.44 12.04
CA PRO A 298 15.84 8.38 11.23
C PRO A 298 14.40 7.93 11.00
N LEU A 299 13.49 8.89 10.96
CA LEU A 299 12.12 8.71 10.50
C LEU A 299 12.10 8.38 9.00
N CYS A 300 11.12 7.60 8.56
CA CYS A 300 10.94 7.20 7.16
C CYS A 300 9.53 7.51 6.66
N VAL A 301 9.43 7.87 5.37
CA VAL A 301 8.14 8.06 4.69
C VAL A 301 8.10 7.19 3.43
N GLY A 302 7.16 6.26 3.36
CA GLY A 302 6.81 5.52 2.16
C GLY A 302 5.60 6.11 1.42
N LEU A 303 5.29 5.57 0.25
CA LEU A 303 4.17 6.01 -0.59
C LEU A 303 3.18 4.87 -0.87
N ALA A 304 1.89 5.16 -0.65
CA ALA A 304 0.76 4.37 -1.09
C ALA A 304 -0.17 5.19 -2.00
N GLY A 305 -1.00 4.51 -2.78
CA GLY A 305 -1.94 5.13 -3.71
C GLY A 305 -1.30 5.35 -5.09
N GLY A 306 -1.84 4.68 -6.11
CA GLY A 306 -1.32 4.74 -7.49
C GLY A 306 -0.10 3.85 -7.81
N ILE A 307 0.47 3.13 -6.84
CA ILE A 307 1.58 2.19 -7.06
C ILE A 307 1.06 0.93 -7.77
N ALA A 308 1.18 0.91 -9.10
CA ALA A 308 0.58 -0.12 -9.95
C ALA A 308 1.40 -0.47 -11.21
N THR A 309 2.43 0.31 -11.52
CA THR A 309 3.28 0.10 -12.70
C THR A 309 4.74 0.35 -12.35
N PRO A 310 5.69 -0.20 -13.12
CA PRO A 310 7.11 0.09 -12.96
C PRO A 310 7.41 1.60 -12.95
N ALA A 311 6.73 2.37 -13.80
CA ALA A 311 6.93 3.82 -13.89
C ALA A 311 6.46 4.56 -12.62
N ALA A 312 5.28 4.21 -12.10
CA ALA A 312 4.78 4.79 -10.85
C ALA A 312 5.69 4.42 -9.66
N THR A 313 6.19 3.18 -9.66
CA THR A 313 7.12 2.66 -8.64
C THR A 313 8.47 3.39 -8.71
N ALA A 314 9.05 3.58 -9.90
CA ALA A 314 10.27 4.36 -10.10
C ALA A 314 10.09 5.82 -9.66
N ALA A 315 8.95 6.44 -10.01
CA ALA A 315 8.65 7.81 -9.62
C ALA A 315 8.56 7.98 -8.11
N ALA A 316 7.95 7.01 -7.40
CA ALA A 316 7.88 7.02 -5.94
C ALA A 316 9.28 7.05 -5.30
N PHE A 317 10.18 6.17 -5.73
CA PHE A 317 11.56 6.14 -5.22
C PHE A 317 12.34 7.41 -5.59
N HIS A 318 12.17 7.95 -6.79
CA HIS A 318 12.82 9.21 -7.18
C HIS A 318 12.34 10.42 -6.38
N MET A 319 11.08 10.43 -5.95
CA MET A 319 10.57 11.46 -5.04
C MET A 319 11.09 11.30 -3.61
N GLY A 320 11.76 10.18 -3.27
CA GLY A 320 12.35 9.94 -1.95
C GLY A 320 11.54 9.00 -1.05
N ALA A 321 10.60 8.21 -1.59
CA ALA A 321 9.88 7.22 -0.80
C ALA A 321 10.84 6.15 -0.24
N ALA A 322 10.80 5.93 1.07
CA ALA A 322 11.55 4.88 1.76
C ALA A 322 11.11 3.47 1.34
N TYR A 323 9.83 3.33 1.00
CA TYR A 323 9.21 2.10 0.50
C TYR A 323 7.94 2.44 -0.28
N VAL A 324 7.45 1.45 -1.02
CA VAL A 324 6.17 1.55 -1.74
C VAL A 324 5.18 0.56 -1.17
N LEU A 325 3.89 0.91 -1.21
CA LEU A 325 2.81 0.06 -0.75
C LEU A 325 1.74 -0.10 -1.84
N SER A 326 1.43 -1.35 -2.19
CA SER A 326 0.35 -1.69 -3.12
C SER A 326 -0.90 -2.18 -2.39
N GLY A 327 -2.06 -1.88 -2.97
CA GLY A 327 -3.38 -2.26 -2.44
C GLY A 327 -4.24 -2.90 -3.54
N SER A 328 -4.93 -2.08 -4.34
CA SER A 328 -5.92 -2.55 -5.32
C SER A 328 -5.41 -3.69 -6.22
N ILE A 329 -4.18 -3.60 -6.74
CA ILE A 329 -3.61 -4.65 -7.62
C ILE A 329 -3.51 -6.01 -6.91
N ASN A 330 -3.21 -6.01 -5.60
CA ASN A 330 -3.08 -7.23 -4.82
C ASN A 330 -4.44 -7.93 -4.66
N GLN A 331 -5.55 -7.19 -4.63
CA GLN A 331 -6.90 -7.78 -4.55
C GLN A 331 -7.24 -8.63 -5.78
N SER A 332 -6.59 -8.37 -6.93
CA SER A 332 -6.74 -9.19 -8.14
C SER A 332 -5.87 -10.43 -8.17
N CYS A 333 -4.99 -10.62 -7.18
CA CYS A 333 -4.09 -11.76 -7.11
C CYS A 333 -4.78 -12.99 -6.52
N ILE A 334 -4.28 -14.18 -6.86
CA ILE A 334 -4.87 -15.46 -6.44
C ILE A 334 -4.87 -15.62 -4.92
N GLU A 335 -3.86 -15.06 -4.23
CA GLU A 335 -3.74 -15.13 -2.78
C GLU A 335 -4.78 -14.28 -2.04
N ALA A 336 -5.40 -13.30 -2.69
CA ALA A 336 -6.41 -12.46 -2.06
C ALA A 336 -7.65 -13.29 -1.68
N ALA A 337 -8.11 -13.16 -0.44
CA ALA A 337 -9.32 -13.81 0.05
C ALA A 337 -10.57 -13.00 -0.37
N THR A 338 -10.84 -13.03 -1.67
CA THR A 338 -12.06 -12.51 -2.30
C THR A 338 -12.50 -13.48 -3.38
N SER A 339 -13.78 -13.42 -3.77
CA SER A 339 -14.32 -14.34 -4.78
C SER A 339 -13.64 -14.21 -6.14
N ASP A 340 -13.67 -15.31 -6.91
CA ASP A 340 -13.16 -15.34 -8.28
C ASP A 340 -13.92 -14.36 -9.19
N GLY A 341 -15.23 -14.17 -8.95
CA GLY A 341 -16.03 -13.15 -9.63
C GLY A 341 -15.47 -11.74 -9.45
N VAL A 342 -15.02 -11.39 -8.25
CA VAL A 342 -14.33 -10.11 -7.99
C VAL A 342 -13.00 -10.03 -8.71
N LYS A 343 -12.17 -11.08 -8.67
CA LYS A 343 -10.86 -11.11 -9.37
C LYS A 343 -11.03 -10.91 -10.88
N GLN A 344 -12.05 -11.53 -11.47
CA GLN A 344 -12.41 -11.35 -12.89
C GLN A 344 -12.87 -9.92 -13.22
N LEU A 345 -13.69 -9.31 -12.36
CA LEU A 345 -14.10 -7.90 -12.52
C LEU A 345 -12.90 -6.94 -12.42
N LEU A 346 -12.02 -7.17 -11.44
CA LEU A 346 -10.81 -6.38 -11.25
C LEU A 346 -9.87 -6.48 -12.46
N ALA A 347 -9.71 -7.65 -13.06
CA ALA A 347 -8.87 -7.84 -14.24
C ALA A 347 -9.34 -7.09 -15.50
N ARG A 348 -10.62 -6.71 -15.55
CA ARG A 348 -11.25 -5.97 -16.67
C ARG A 348 -11.43 -4.48 -16.38
N THR A 349 -10.98 -4.02 -15.23
CA THR A 349 -11.11 -2.62 -14.81
C THR A 349 -10.20 -1.73 -15.64
N GLU A 350 -10.73 -0.64 -16.19
CA GLU A 350 -9.95 0.39 -16.88
C GLU A 350 -9.81 1.65 -16.01
N GLN A 351 -9.04 2.64 -16.49
CA GLN A 351 -8.70 3.84 -15.73
C GLN A 351 -9.93 4.60 -15.21
N ALA A 352 -11.01 4.66 -16.00
CA ALA A 352 -12.20 5.42 -15.67
C ALA A 352 -13.28 4.59 -14.94
N ASP A 353 -13.00 3.35 -14.54
CA ASP A 353 -13.99 2.39 -14.03
C ASP A 353 -14.18 2.41 -12.51
N VAL A 354 -13.71 3.47 -11.84
CA VAL A 354 -13.91 3.70 -10.40
C VAL A 354 -14.77 4.93 -10.12
N ALA A 355 -15.36 4.98 -8.92
CA ALA A 355 -16.13 6.11 -8.41
C ALA A 355 -16.07 6.17 -6.89
N MET A 356 -16.34 7.35 -6.33
CA MET A 356 -16.60 7.50 -4.90
C MET A 356 -18.05 7.08 -4.58
N ALA A 357 -18.23 6.33 -3.51
CA ALA A 357 -19.53 5.90 -2.98
C ALA A 357 -19.61 6.16 -1.47
N PRO A 358 -20.81 6.34 -0.90
CA PRO A 358 -20.99 6.41 0.55
C PRO A 358 -20.43 5.18 1.27
N ALA A 359 -19.68 5.43 2.34
CA ALA A 359 -19.12 4.40 3.21
C ALA A 359 -20.18 3.91 4.21
N ALA A 360 -20.07 2.64 4.64
CA ALA A 360 -20.99 2.08 5.63
C ALA A 360 -20.70 2.61 7.04
N ASP A 361 -19.43 2.76 7.38
CA ASP A 361 -18.93 3.47 8.54
C ASP A 361 -19.02 4.98 8.31
N MET A 362 -19.35 5.73 9.36
CA MET A 362 -19.52 7.19 9.29
C MET A 362 -20.47 7.65 8.16
N PHE A 363 -21.41 6.79 7.73
CA PHE A 363 -22.41 7.08 6.69
C PHE A 363 -23.16 8.39 6.95
N GLU A 364 -23.59 8.60 8.21
CA GLU A 364 -24.32 9.80 8.63
C GLU A 364 -23.48 11.09 8.47
N LEU A 365 -22.14 10.97 8.59
CA LEU A 365 -21.17 12.07 8.43
C LEU A 365 -20.75 12.29 6.98
N GLY A 366 -21.24 11.47 6.04
CA GLY A 366 -20.94 11.59 4.62
C GLY A 366 -19.58 11.05 4.21
N ALA A 367 -18.98 10.17 5.00
CA ALA A 367 -17.74 9.48 4.63
C ALA A 367 -17.91 8.72 3.31
N ARG A 368 -16.84 8.69 2.51
CA ARG A 368 -16.84 8.10 1.17
C ARG A 368 -15.70 7.10 1.02
N VAL A 369 -15.90 6.11 0.15
CA VAL A 369 -14.90 5.14 -0.28
C VAL A 369 -14.82 5.09 -1.82
N GLN A 370 -13.63 4.86 -2.36
CA GLN A 370 -13.40 4.65 -3.78
C GLN A 370 -13.58 3.17 -4.14
N VAL A 371 -14.48 2.92 -5.09
CA VAL A 371 -14.96 1.58 -5.44
C VAL A 371 -15.02 1.38 -6.94
N LEU A 372 -15.00 0.12 -7.36
CA LEU A 372 -15.29 -0.28 -8.74
C LEU A 372 -16.73 0.09 -9.10
N LYS A 373 -16.93 0.66 -10.29
CA LYS A 373 -18.26 0.97 -10.84
C LYS A 373 -18.63 0.16 -12.09
N ARG A 374 -17.66 -0.45 -12.77
CA ARG A 374 -17.93 -1.30 -13.93
C ARG A 374 -18.27 -2.72 -13.48
N GLY A 375 -19.37 -3.27 -14.01
CA GLY A 375 -19.82 -4.62 -13.68
C GLY A 375 -20.58 -4.75 -12.35
N THR A 376 -20.86 -3.63 -11.67
CA THR A 376 -21.69 -3.55 -10.47
C THR A 376 -22.47 -2.23 -10.47
N MET A 377 -23.63 -2.19 -9.82
CA MET A 377 -24.42 -0.95 -9.62
C MET A 377 -24.28 -0.41 -8.20
N PHE A 378 -23.44 -1.02 -7.37
CA PHE A 378 -23.23 -0.61 -5.98
C PHE A 378 -23.00 0.90 -5.81
N PRO A 379 -22.11 1.58 -6.57
CA PRO A 379 -21.84 3.01 -6.32
C PRO A 379 -23.07 3.89 -6.55
N LEU A 380 -23.85 3.58 -7.60
CA LEU A 380 -25.10 4.28 -7.90
C LEU A 380 -26.16 4.01 -6.82
N ARG A 381 -26.28 2.74 -6.40
CA ARG A 381 -27.24 2.32 -5.37
C ARG A 381 -26.92 2.97 -4.02
N ALA A 382 -25.66 2.95 -3.60
CA ALA A 382 -25.18 3.58 -2.39
C ALA A 382 -25.43 5.10 -2.40
N GLU A 383 -25.13 5.78 -3.50
CA GLU A 383 -25.39 7.23 -3.64
C GLU A 383 -26.89 7.56 -3.51
N LYS A 384 -27.75 6.72 -4.07
CA LYS A 384 -29.19 6.89 -3.95
C LYS A 384 -29.65 6.76 -2.50
N LEU A 385 -29.19 5.74 -1.77
CA LEU A 385 -29.51 5.55 -0.35
C LEU A 385 -29.05 6.77 0.47
N TYR A 386 -27.85 7.28 0.23
CA TYR A 386 -27.35 8.47 0.94
C TYR A 386 -28.17 9.71 0.64
N ARG A 387 -28.54 9.95 -0.63
CA ARG A 387 -29.39 11.07 -1.01
C ARG A 387 -30.74 11.02 -0.28
N LEU A 388 -31.37 9.85 -0.25
CA LEU A 388 -32.64 9.66 0.44
C LEU A 388 -32.51 9.90 1.94
N TYR A 389 -31.44 9.38 2.57
CA TYR A 389 -31.15 9.66 3.98
C TYR A 389 -30.95 11.14 4.29
N LYS A 390 -30.35 11.90 3.36
CA LYS A 390 -30.17 13.35 3.52
C LYS A 390 -31.46 14.15 3.32
N THR A 391 -32.36 13.66 2.47
CA THR A 391 -33.60 14.36 2.10
C THR A 391 -34.76 14.09 3.06
N TYR A 392 -34.86 12.88 3.61
CA TYR A 392 -36.01 12.46 4.42
C TYR A 392 -35.58 12.14 5.86
N ASP A 393 -36.53 12.20 6.80
CA ASP A 393 -36.28 11.91 8.22
C ASP A 393 -36.79 10.53 8.66
N ALA A 394 -37.53 9.82 7.81
CA ALA A 394 -38.06 8.48 8.07
C ALA A 394 -38.38 7.75 6.75
N PHE A 395 -38.59 6.43 6.78
CA PHE A 395 -38.94 5.64 5.59
C PHE A 395 -40.27 6.08 4.99
N GLU A 396 -41.25 6.37 5.84
CA GLU A 396 -42.62 6.74 5.50
C GLU A 396 -42.67 8.06 4.72
N ALA A 397 -41.66 8.92 4.89
CA ALA A 397 -41.53 10.18 4.17
C ALA A 397 -40.96 10.02 2.75
N ILE A 398 -40.35 8.88 2.43
CA ILE A 398 -39.82 8.59 1.09
C ILE A 398 -41.01 8.34 0.13
N PRO A 399 -41.04 8.90 -1.09
CA PRO A 399 -42.08 8.59 -2.07
C PRO A 399 -42.23 7.08 -2.32
N LEU A 400 -43.47 6.56 -2.32
CA LEU A 400 -43.77 5.12 -2.42
C LEU A 400 -43.08 4.42 -3.61
N ALA A 401 -42.94 5.10 -4.75
CA ALA A 401 -42.24 4.54 -5.91
C ALA A 401 -40.74 4.29 -5.62
N GLN A 402 -40.09 5.18 -4.86
CA GLN A 402 -38.71 5.04 -4.45
C GLN A 402 -38.55 4.00 -3.33
N GLN A 403 -39.49 3.93 -2.38
CA GLN A 403 -39.52 2.86 -1.37
C GLN A 403 -39.55 1.48 -2.04
N ARG A 404 -40.54 1.25 -2.92
CA ARG A 404 -40.68 -0.02 -3.66
C ARG A 404 -39.44 -0.38 -4.46
N GLU A 405 -38.80 0.60 -5.08
CA GLU A 405 -37.57 0.36 -5.82
C GLU A 405 -36.44 -0.15 -4.92
N ILE A 406 -36.27 0.42 -3.72
CA ILE A 406 -35.25 0.00 -2.77
C ILE A 406 -35.53 -1.41 -2.26
N GLU A 407 -36.77 -1.66 -1.83
CA GLU A 407 -37.18 -2.96 -1.31
C GLU A 407 -36.99 -4.07 -2.36
N THR A 408 -37.39 -3.80 -3.61
CA THR A 408 -37.38 -4.82 -4.68
C THR A 408 -36.05 -4.95 -5.44
N LYS A 409 -35.21 -3.90 -5.51
CA LYS A 409 -33.97 -3.93 -6.31
C LYS A 409 -32.70 -3.84 -5.49
N PHE A 410 -32.74 -3.46 -4.22
CA PHE A 410 -31.56 -3.20 -3.39
C PHE A 410 -31.56 -4.17 -2.21
N LEU A 411 -32.57 -4.07 -1.35
CA LEU A 411 -32.69 -4.89 -0.15
C LEU A 411 -33.11 -6.33 -0.50
N LEU A 412 -33.98 -6.48 -1.51
CA LEU A 412 -34.71 -7.71 -1.83
C LEU A 412 -35.56 -8.20 -0.64
N ALA A 413 -36.05 -7.24 0.15
CA ALA A 413 -36.87 -7.40 1.34
C ALA A 413 -37.53 -6.04 1.64
N SER A 414 -38.60 -6.05 2.43
CA SER A 414 -39.19 -4.81 2.94
C SER A 414 -38.23 -4.08 3.89
N PHE A 415 -38.48 -2.78 4.11
CA PHE A 415 -37.73 -2.03 5.12
C PHE A 415 -37.88 -2.65 6.52
N GLU A 416 -39.07 -3.13 6.86
CA GLU A 416 -39.32 -3.70 8.19
C GLU A 416 -38.63 -5.05 8.38
N GLU A 417 -38.65 -5.93 7.38
CA GLU A 417 -37.88 -7.19 7.44
C GLU A 417 -36.39 -6.93 7.58
N THR A 418 -35.84 -5.98 6.81
CA THR A 418 -34.43 -5.61 6.88
C THR A 418 -34.07 -4.98 8.23
N TRP A 419 -34.99 -4.19 8.80
CA TRP A 419 -34.84 -3.65 10.15
C TRP A 419 -34.77 -4.76 11.19
N GLN A 420 -35.67 -5.76 11.15
CA GLN A 420 -35.65 -6.86 12.13
C GLN A 420 -34.35 -7.67 12.08
N GLN A 421 -33.80 -7.90 10.88
CA GLN A 421 -32.49 -8.53 10.70
C GLN A 421 -31.37 -7.68 11.30
N THR A 422 -31.38 -6.37 10.99
CA THR A 422 -30.39 -5.40 11.49
C THR A 422 -30.44 -5.28 13.02
N ARG A 423 -31.65 -5.24 13.58
CA ARG A 423 -31.91 -5.23 15.02
C ARG A 423 -31.31 -6.47 15.69
N THR A 424 -31.57 -7.66 15.14
CA THR A 424 -31.00 -8.92 15.65
C THR A 424 -29.47 -8.90 15.64
N PHE A 425 -28.86 -8.35 14.59
CA PHE A 425 -27.41 -8.20 14.48
C PHE A 425 -26.83 -7.28 15.58
N PHE A 426 -27.48 -6.15 15.87
CA PHE A 426 -27.00 -5.19 16.88
C PHE A 426 -27.33 -5.60 18.32
N LEU A 427 -28.37 -6.39 18.58
CA LEU A 427 -28.68 -6.89 19.92
C LEU A 427 -27.52 -7.69 20.55
N THR A 428 -26.73 -8.39 19.73
CA THR A 428 -25.59 -9.20 20.19
C THR A 428 -24.27 -8.44 20.22
N ARG A 429 -24.19 -7.26 19.58
CA ARG A 429 -22.93 -6.51 19.40
C ARG A 429 -22.93 -5.14 20.07
N ASN A 430 -24.00 -4.38 19.89
CA ASN A 430 -24.13 -3.04 20.45
C ASN A 430 -25.62 -2.67 20.59
N ILE A 431 -26.20 -3.00 21.74
CA ILE A 431 -27.61 -2.74 22.06
C ILE A 431 -27.97 -1.24 22.02
N LYS A 432 -27.00 -0.34 22.21
CA LYS A 432 -27.25 1.12 22.20
C LYS A 432 -27.73 1.60 20.83
N GLU A 433 -27.28 0.97 19.74
CA GLU A 433 -27.74 1.28 18.38
C GLU A 433 -29.22 0.95 18.19
N VAL A 434 -29.68 -0.18 18.76
CA VAL A 434 -31.10 -0.59 18.70
C VAL A 434 -31.97 0.40 19.47
N VAL A 435 -31.58 0.72 20.71
CA VAL A 435 -32.33 1.66 21.56
C VAL A 435 -32.44 3.04 20.90
N ARG A 436 -31.37 3.53 20.26
CA ARG A 436 -31.41 4.79 19.52
C ARG A 436 -32.37 4.70 18.32
N ALA A 437 -32.27 3.66 17.52
CA ALA A 437 -33.10 3.49 16.32
C ALA A 437 -34.60 3.29 16.62
N GLU A 438 -34.95 2.69 17.76
CA GLU A 438 -36.34 2.58 18.20
C GLU A 438 -36.97 3.95 18.56
N ASN A 439 -36.16 4.96 18.87
CA ASN A 439 -36.61 6.31 19.24
C ASN A 439 -36.29 7.39 18.18
N ASP A 440 -35.48 7.07 17.18
CA ASP A 440 -35.03 7.99 16.13
C ASP A 440 -35.25 7.32 14.75
N PRO A 441 -36.36 7.63 14.05
CA PRO A 441 -36.67 7.06 12.74
C PRO A 441 -35.58 7.31 11.68
N LYS A 442 -34.84 8.43 11.80
CA LYS A 442 -33.75 8.76 10.90
C LYS A 442 -32.55 7.86 11.15
N HIS A 443 -32.26 7.58 12.42
CA HIS A 443 -31.24 6.61 12.80
C HIS A 443 -31.61 5.19 12.36
N LYS A 444 -32.88 4.76 12.55
CA LYS A 444 -33.39 3.48 12.02
C LYS A 444 -33.16 3.36 10.51
N MET A 445 -33.49 4.42 9.76
CA MET A 445 -33.23 4.49 8.32
C MET A 445 -31.74 4.35 8.00
N SER A 446 -30.88 5.05 8.76
CA SER A 446 -29.43 4.94 8.59
C SER A 446 -28.94 3.50 8.78
N LEU A 447 -29.40 2.78 9.80
CA LEU A 447 -28.96 1.41 10.10
C LEU A 447 -29.36 0.43 9.01
N VAL A 448 -30.59 0.54 8.48
CA VAL A 448 -31.05 -0.30 7.37
C VAL A 448 -30.24 -0.02 6.10
N PHE A 449 -30.00 1.25 5.75
CA PHE A 449 -29.18 1.56 4.57
C PHE A 449 -27.73 1.09 4.74
N ARG A 450 -27.15 1.28 5.94
CA ARG A 450 -25.82 0.78 6.28
C ARG A 450 -25.75 -0.74 6.25
N SER A 451 -26.84 -1.46 6.55
CA SER A 451 -26.88 -2.91 6.43
C SER A 451 -26.64 -3.38 4.99
N TYR A 452 -27.20 -2.68 4.00
CA TYR A 452 -26.93 -2.94 2.58
C TYR A 452 -25.47 -2.61 2.22
N LEU A 453 -24.96 -1.47 2.68
CA LEU A 453 -23.56 -1.08 2.44
C LEU A 453 -22.56 -2.05 3.10
N GLY A 454 -22.86 -2.59 4.28
CA GLY A 454 -22.03 -3.61 4.92
C GLY A 454 -22.11 -4.95 4.19
N GLN A 455 -23.33 -5.41 3.86
CA GLN A 455 -23.53 -6.69 3.18
C GLN A 455 -22.96 -6.72 1.76
N SER A 456 -22.99 -5.60 1.02
CA SER A 456 -22.41 -5.51 -0.32
C SER A 456 -20.92 -5.87 -0.40
N SER A 457 -20.14 -5.57 0.64
CA SER A 457 -18.75 -5.99 0.74
C SER A 457 -18.63 -7.49 1.04
N ARG A 458 -19.51 -8.02 1.91
CA ARG A 458 -19.58 -9.46 2.22
C ARG A 458 -19.94 -10.28 0.99
N TRP A 459 -21.01 -9.91 0.28
CA TRP A 459 -21.48 -10.59 -0.94
C TRP A 459 -20.38 -10.69 -2.00
N ALA A 460 -19.61 -9.62 -2.19
CA ALA A 460 -18.46 -9.60 -3.09
C ALA A 460 -17.37 -10.59 -2.64
N THR A 461 -17.05 -10.60 -1.35
CA THR A 461 -15.99 -11.45 -0.79
C THR A 461 -16.38 -12.94 -0.83
N THR A 462 -17.63 -13.28 -0.48
CA THR A 462 -18.14 -14.65 -0.48
C THR A 462 -18.57 -15.16 -1.86
N GLY A 463 -18.71 -14.28 -2.85
CA GLY A 463 -19.06 -14.65 -4.22
C GLY A 463 -20.54 -14.97 -4.41
N GLU A 464 -21.43 -14.24 -3.73
CA GLU A 464 -22.88 -14.39 -3.87
C GLU A 464 -23.34 -13.84 -5.23
N MET A 465 -23.30 -14.69 -6.27
CA MET A 465 -23.49 -14.26 -7.67
C MET A 465 -24.89 -13.69 -7.96
N ASN A 466 -25.91 -14.07 -7.20
CA ASN A 466 -27.24 -13.45 -7.27
C ASN A 466 -27.25 -11.98 -6.78
N ARG A 467 -26.18 -11.54 -6.13
CA ARG A 467 -25.92 -10.17 -5.65
C ARG A 467 -24.81 -9.47 -6.44
N LEU A 468 -24.39 -9.97 -7.61
CA LEU A 468 -23.27 -9.41 -8.38
C LEU A 468 -23.41 -7.90 -8.65
N MET A 469 -24.62 -7.43 -8.97
CA MET A 469 -24.89 -6.00 -9.20
C MET A 469 -24.82 -5.14 -7.93
N ASP A 470 -24.71 -5.76 -6.75
CA ASP A 470 -24.56 -5.13 -5.45
C ASP A 470 -23.14 -5.25 -4.90
N PHE A 471 -22.20 -5.86 -5.62
CA PHE A 471 -20.85 -6.04 -5.11
C PHE A 471 -20.16 -4.70 -4.85
N GLN A 472 -19.76 -4.49 -3.60
CA GLN A 472 -18.88 -3.40 -3.21
C GLN A 472 -17.44 -3.89 -3.24
N ILE A 473 -16.65 -3.35 -4.18
CA ILE A 473 -15.26 -3.73 -4.40
C ILE A 473 -14.41 -2.47 -4.27
N TRP A 474 -13.61 -2.38 -3.21
CA TRP A 474 -12.72 -1.25 -2.96
C TRP A 474 -11.57 -1.26 -3.96
N CYS A 475 -11.57 -0.31 -4.89
CA CYS A 475 -10.65 -0.29 -6.01
C CYS A 475 -10.37 1.15 -6.41
N GLY A 476 -9.10 1.50 -6.54
CA GLY A 476 -8.66 2.80 -7.07
C GLY A 476 -8.19 2.71 -8.53
N PRO A 477 -7.86 3.85 -9.17
CA PRO A 477 -7.43 3.90 -10.57
C PRO A 477 -6.14 3.13 -10.85
N ALA A 478 -5.37 2.82 -9.79
CA ALA A 478 -4.23 1.91 -9.81
C ALA A 478 -4.51 0.58 -10.54
N MET A 479 -5.71 0.01 -10.37
CA MET A 479 -6.06 -1.25 -11.05
C MET A 479 -6.10 -1.08 -12.58
N GLY A 480 -6.71 0.01 -13.08
CA GLY A 480 -6.76 0.29 -14.51
C GLY A 480 -5.37 0.52 -15.12
N ALA A 481 -4.50 1.22 -14.40
CA ALA A 481 -3.11 1.41 -14.82
C ALA A 481 -2.32 0.09 -14.87
N PHE A 482 -2.51 -0.77 -13.87
CA PHE A 482 -1.93 -2.12 -13.84
C PHE A 482 -2.42 -2.97 -15.02
N ASN A 483 -3.74 -3.05 -15.23
CA ASN A 483 -4.33 -3.83 -16.31
C ASN A 483 -3.84 -3.36 -17.69
N GLN A 484 -3.69 -2.05 -17.89
CA GLN A 484 -3.12 -1.51 -19.12
C GLN A 484 -1.65 -1.91 -19.31
N TRP A 485 -0.86 -1.92 -18.23
CA TRP A 485 0.55 -2.31 -18.28
C TRP A 485 0.74 -3.81 -18.55
N VAL A 486 -0.08 -4.67 -17.96
CA VAL A 486 0.03 -6.13 -18.10
C VAL A 486 -0.66 -6.70 -19.33
N LYS A 487 -1.38 -5.89 -20.10
CA LYS A 487 -2.08 -6.31 -21.32
C LYS A 487 -1.13 -6.99 -22.32
N GLY A 488 -1.53 -8.16 -22.81
CA GLY A 488 -0.79 -9.02 -23.71
C GLY A 488 0.32 -9.84 -23.03
N SER A 489 0.43 -9.80 -21.71
CA SER A 489 1.44 -10.54 -20.93
C SER A 489 0.84 -11.71 -20.16
N PHE A 490 1.70 -12.52 -19.54
CA PHE A 490 1.26 -13.62 -18.68
C PHE A 490 0.47 -13.16 -17.45
N LEU A 491 0.58 -11.89 -17.02
CA LEU A 491 -0.18 -11.33 -15.89
C LEU A 491 -1.57 -10.77 -16.29
N GLU A 492 -1.91 -10.75 -17.58
CA GLU A 492 -3.25 -10.32 -18.02
C GLU A 492 -4.36 -11.21 -17.41
N PRO A 493 -4.28 -12.55 -17.50
CA PRO A 493 -5.26 -13.43 -16.86
C PRO A 493 -5.14 -13.39 -15.33
N PRO A 494 -6.24 -13.20 -14.57
CA PRO A 494 -6.20 -13.10 -13.12
C PRO A 494 -5.68 -14.36 -12.42
N GLU A 495 -5.88 -15.55 -13.01
CA GLU A 495 -5.37 -16.82 -12.51
C GLU A 495 -3.83 -16.90 -12.45
N ASN A 496 -3.14 -16.06 -13.22
CA ASN A 496 -1.68 -15.96 -13.23
C ASN A 496 -1.15 -14.86 -12.31
N ARG A 497 -2.02 -14.05 -11.69
CA ARG A 497 -1.60 -12.94 -10.83
C ARG A 497 -1.24 -13.48 -9.45
N ARG A 498 0.06 -13.71 -9.24
CA ARG A 498 0.63 -13.97 -7.91
C ARG A 498 1.18 -12.69 -7.33
N VAL A 499 0.90 -12.44 -6.06
CA VAL A 499 1.25 -11.17 -5.41
C VAL A 499 2.77 -10.88 -5.47
N VAL A 500 3.60 -11.92 -5.36
CA VAL A 500 5.06 -11.82 -5.43
C VAL A 500 5.53 -11.50 -6.85
N ASP A 501 4.94 -12.13 -7.86
CA ASP A 501 5.31 -11.92 -9.27
C ASP A 501 5.00 -10.48 -9.68
N VAL A 502 3.87 -9.94 -9.23
CA VAL A 502 3.50 -8.54 -9.39
C VAL A 502 4.55 -7.64 -8.73
N ALA A 503 4.83 -7.83 -7.43
CA ALA A 503 5.75 -6.98 -6.69
C ALA A 503 7.17 -6.97 -7.29
N LEU A 504 7.72 -8.14 -7.65
CA LEU A 504 9.05 -8.23 -8.26
C LEU A 504 9.10 -7.56 -9.63
N ASN A 505 8.07 -7.74 -10.48
CA ASN A 505 8.01 -7.05 -11.76
C ASN A 505 7.95 -5.53 -11.60
N LEU A 506 7.25 -5.01 -10.59
CA LEU A 506 7.22 -3.57 -10.30
C LEU A 506 8.59 -3.06 -9.87
N LEU A 507 9.29 -3.77 -8.97
CA LEU A 507 10.61 -3.39 -8.49
C LEU A 507 11.69 -3.48 -9.56
N VAL A 508 11.76 -4.60 -10.30
CA VAL A 508 12.71 -4.78 -11.41
C VAL A 508 12.46 -3.75 -12.49
N GLY A 509 11.21 -3.60 -12.91
CA GLY A 509 10.86 -2.59 -13.89
C GLY A 509 11.21 -1.18 -13.41
N ALA A 510 11.00 -0.86 -12.14
CA ALA A 510 11.38 0.43 -11.58
C ALA A 510 12.90 0.67 -11.65
N ALA A 511 13.72 -0.34 -11.32
CA ALA A 511 15.17 -0.24 -11.43
C ALA A 511 15.61 -0.04 -12.89
N VAL A 512 15.05 -0.81 -13.83
CA VAL A 512 15.33 -0.70 -15.27
C VAL A 512 14.99 0.70 -15.79
N LEU A 513 13.80 1.21 -15.48
CA LEU A 513 13.35 2.54 -15.92
C LEU A 513 14.16 3.66 -15.27
N THR A 514 14.60 3.48 -14.03
CA THR A 514 15.50 4.42 -13.33
C THR A 514 16.84 4.52 -14.07
N ARG A 515 17.45 3.38 -14.38
CA ARG A 515 18.71 3.31 -15.12
C ARG A 515 18.59 3.90 -16.53
N ALA A 516 17.50 3.60 -17.24
CA ALA A 516 17.20 4.22 -18.53
C ALA A 516 17.06 5.75 -18.40
N GLY A 517 16.42 6.22 -17.33
CA GLY A 517 16.32 7.65 -17.00
C GLY A 517 17.69 8.31 -16.79
N TRP A 518 18.62 7.67 -16.07
CA TRP A 518 19.98 8.17 -15.89
C TRP A 518 20.74 8.32 -17.22
N LEU A 519 20.61 7.34 -18.12
CA LEU A 519 21.20 7.40 -19.45
C LEU A 519 20.60 8.56 -20.27
N ARG A 520 19.27 8.71 -20.25
CA ARG A 520 18.56 9.78 -20.96
C ARG A 520 18.97 11.17 -20.46
N ASN A 521 19.12 11.34 -19.15
CA ASN A 521 19.52 12.61 -18.54
C ASN A 521 20.97 13.01 -18.87
N GLN A 522 21.78 12.08 -19.41
CA GLN A 522 23.11 12.37 -19.95
C GLN A 522 23.11 12.69 -21.45
N GLY A 523 21.94 12.70 -22.09
CA GLY A 523 21.76 12.97 -23.51
C GLY A 523 21.75 11.72 -24.41
N ALA A 524 21.71 10.52 -23.84
CA ALA A 524 21.59 9.30 -24.64
C ALA A 524 20.20 9.22 -25.30
N SER A 525 20.18 8.97 -26.61
CA SER A 525 18.96 8.69 -27.35
C SER A 525 18.62 7.21 -27.23
N LEU A 526 17.63 6.87 -26.41
CA LEU A 526 17.11 5.51 -26.27
C LEU A 526 15.88 5.32 -27.15
N ASP A 527 15.77 4.17 -27.80
CA ASP A 527 14.54 3.78 -28.51
C ASP A 527 13.41 3.57 -27.49
N SER A 528 12.21 4.06 -27.81
CA SER A 528 10.99 3.85 -27.02
C SER A 528 10.73 2.39 -26.59
N LYS A 529 11.19 1.40 -27.37
CA LYS A 529 11.10 -0.03 -27.07
C LYS A 529 11.96 -0.45 -25.87
N ILE A 530 13.06 0.27 -25.61
CA ILE A 530 13.95 0.06 -24.47
C ILE A 530 13.26 0.54 -23.19
N GLU A 531 12.48 1.61 -23.31
CA GLU A 531 11.79 2.27 -22.19
C GLU A 531 10.50 1.55 -21.78
N LYS A 532 10.09 0.52 -22.53
CA LYS A 532 8.92 -0.30 -22.20
C LYS A 532 9.34 -1.56 -21.44
N PHE A 533 9.09 -1.56 -20.14
CA PHE A 533 9.18 -2.78 -19.32
C PHE A 533 7.87 -3.56 -19.37
N THR A 534 7.92 -4.80 -19.87
CA THR A 534 6.79 -5.73 -19.89
C THR A 534 6.96 -6.79 -18.82
N PRO A 535 5.89 -7.33 -18.22
CA PRO A 535 6.00 -8.38 -17.22
C PRO A 535 6.81 -9.58 -17.70
N ILE A 536 7.69 -10.08 -16.83
CA ILE A 536 8.54 -11.24 -17.04
C ILE A 536 8.18 -12.32 -15.98
N PRO A 537 8.05 -13.60 -16.36
CA PRO A 537 7.83 -14.69 -15.42
C PRO A 537 8.90 -14.73 -14.33
N ARG A 538 8.48 -15.12 -13.11
CA ARG A 538 9.33 -15.03 -11.92
C ARG A 538 10.63 -15.81 -12.02
N GLU A 539 10.65 -17.00 -12.61
CA GLU A 539 11.87 -17.81 -12.76
C GLU A 539 12.95 -17.04 -13.52
N GLN A 540 12.58 -16.43 -14.64
CA GLN A 540 13.46 -15.59 -15.45
C GLN A 540 13.89 -14.31 -14.70
N LEU A 541 13.00 -13.69 -13.92
CA LEU A 541 13.36 -12.55 -13.09
C LEU A 541 14.38 -12.90 -12.01
N LEU A 542 14.22 -14.04 -11.36
CA LEU A 542 15.14 -14.47 -10.29
C LEU A 542 16.54 -14.75 -10.86
N GLU A 543 16.63 -15.38 -12.03
CA GLU A 543 17.89 -15.52 -12.76
C GLU A 543 18.56 -14.15 -12.99
N MET A 544 17.80 -13.16 -13.46
CA MET A 544 18.30 -11.80 -13.72
C MET A 544 18.69 -11.01 -12.46
N ILE A 545 18.06 -11.28 -11.31
CA ILE A 545 18.40 -10.64 -10.03
C ILE A 545 19.62 -11.32 -9.38
N SER A 546 19.82 -12.62 -9.64
CA SER A 546 20.91 -13.43 -9.08
C SER A 546 22.24 -13.31 -9.82
N MET A 547 22.21 -12.94 -11.11
CA MET A 547 23.36 -12.59 -11.95
C MET A 547 23.81 -11.16 -11.70
#